data_AF-A0AAZ3NSW3-F1
#
_entry.id   AF-A0AAZ3NSW3-F1
#
_cell.length_a   1.000
_cell.length_b   1.000
_cell.length_c   1.000
_cell.angle_alpha   90.00
_cell.angle_beta   90.00
_cell.angle_gamma   90.00
#
_symmetry.space_group_name_H-M   'P 1'
#
loop_
_entity.id
_entity.type
_entity.pdbx_description
1 polymer ?
#
loop_
_entity_poly.entity_id
_entity_poly.type
_entity_poly.pdbx_seq_one_letter_code
_entity_poly.pdbx_strand_id
1 'polypeptide(L)'
;MFCAHDSGLYSWMYLVLACGGRLVSPNGTRKEVLADRLTANVTFFNRDIKHVMADQRVIYYADAQTPHTTYPDSIEVLQFPNNQTEKHFPDGRKEITYPDQTVKNLYPDGTEEDGSKEIRFNTGQKDVHTADYKRREYPDGRQETCYTTGPTGHRTESCVSRVF
;
A
#
# COMPACT_ATOMS: atom_id res chain seq x y z
N MET A 1 14.23 15.98 1.47
CA MET A 1 13.61 17.17 2.07
C MET A 1 13.29 18.15 0.95
N PHE A 2 12.02 18.19 0.50
CA PHE A 2 11.41 19.36 -0.16
C PHE A 2 9.91 19.26 0.07
N CYS A 3 9.47 19.75 1.23
CA CYS A 3 8.08 20.14 1.44
C CYS A 3 7.94 21.54 0.86
N ALA A 4 7.22 21.70 -0.25
CA ALA A 4 6.81 23.02 -0.71
C ALA A 4 5.65 23.47 0.19
N HIS A 5 5.97 24.36 1.12
CA HIS A 5 5.02 25.13 1.91
C HIS A 5 4.41 26.20 0.98
N ASP A 6 3.19 25.98 0.50
CA ASP A 6 2.53 26.96 -0.38
C ASP A 6 1.70 27.94 0.46
N SER A 7 2.34 29.03 0.86
CA SER A 7 1.73 30.20 1.47
C SER A 7 1.67 31.33 0.43
N GLY A 8 0.48 31.65 -0.07
CA GLY A 8 0.27 32.92 -0.79
C GLY A 8 -0.77 32.93 -1.91
N LEU A 9 -2.00 33.30 -1.54
CA LEU A 9 -2.85 34.27 -2.25
C LEU A 9 -2.84 34.26 -3.79
N TYR A 10 -3.83 33.65 -4.44
CA TYR A 10 -4.52 34.28 -5.58
C TYR A 10 -5.96 33.75 -5.70
N SER A 11 -6.90 34.66 -5.45
CA SER A 11 -8.33 34.55 -5.74
C SER A 11 -8.56 34.21 -7.21
N TRP A 12 -9.03 33.00 -7.51
CA TRP A 12 -9.62 32.65 -8.80
C TRP A 12 -10.93 31.87 -8.61
N MET A 13 -12.02 32.64 -8.75
CA MET A 13 -13.39 32.27 -9.14
C MET A 13 -13.87 30.85 -8.83
N TYR A 14 -14.51 30.70 -7.67
CA TYR A 14 -15.27 29.51 -7.30
C TYR A 14 -16.47 29.33 -8.22
N LEU A 15 -16.48 28.25 -8.99
CA LEU A 15 -17.72 27.61 -9.44
C LEU A 15 -17.77 26.21 -8.80
N VAL A 16 -18.03 26.17 -7.50
CA VAL A 16 -18.42 24.93 -6.83
C VAL A 16 -19.91 24.75 -7.15
N LEU A 17 -20.22 24.04 -8.23
CA LEU A 17 -21.59 23.68 -8.55
C LEU A 17 -22.10 22.69 -7.51
N ALA A 18 -23.41 22.66 -7.28
CA ALA A 18 -24.07 21.70 -6.38
C ALA A 18 -23.84 20.22 -6.79
N CYS A 19 -23.28 19.97 -7.99
CA CYS A 19 -22.96 18.65 -8.55
C CYS A 19 -21.45 18.33 -8.59
N GLY A 20 -20.60 19.15 -7.97
CA GLY A 20 -19.13 19.03 -8.04
C GLY A 20 -18.47 20.33 -8.52
N GLY A 21 -17.15 20.42 -8.42
CA GLY A 21 -16.38 21.60 -8.81
C GLY A 21 -15.23 21.24 -9.74
N ARG A 22 -14.94 22.08 -10.74
CA ARG A 22 -13.78 21.92 -11.62
C ARG A 22 -12.95 23.18 -11.64
N LEU A 23 -11.65 23.02 -11.42
CA LEU A 23 -10.64 24.07 -11.43
C LEU A 23 -9.59 23.74 -12.50
N VAL A 24 -9.17 24.75 -13.26
CA VAL A 24 -8.09 24.63 -14.24
C VAL A 24 -7.08 25.72 -13.95
N SER A 25 -5.87 25.32 -13.61
CA SER A 25 -4.75 26.22 -13.35
C SER A 25 -4.13 26.72 -14.65
N PRO A 26 -3.48 27.91 -14.67
CA PRO A 26 -2.81 28.44 -15.86
C PRO A 26 -1.75 27.51 -16.46
N ASN A 27 -1.10 26.69 -15.62
CA ASN A 27 -0.13 25.68 -16.05
C ASN A 27 -0.77 24.46 -16.75
N GLY A 28 -2.10 24.40 -16.89
CA GLY A 28 -2.84 23.31 -17.51
C GLY A 28 -3.29 22.21 -16.55
N THR A 29 -2.90 22.27 -15.27
CA THR A 29 -3.36 21.32 -14.24
C THR A 29 -4.86 21.45 -14.02
N ARG A 30 -5.57 20.33 -13.97
CA ARG A 30 -7.01 20.26 -13.77
C ARG A 30 -7.30 19.56 -12.46
N LYS A 31 -8.20 20.13 -11.65
CA LYS A 31 -8.69 19.52 -10.42
C LYS A 31 -10.21 19.45 -10.49
N GLU A 32 -10.74 18.26 -10.34
CA GLU A 32 -12.18 17.98 -10.30
C GLU A 32 -12.51 17.43 -8.92
N VAL A 33 -13.45 18.03 -8.22
CA VAL A 33 -13.97 17.60 -6.92
C VAL A 33 -15.38 17.09 -7.13
N LEU A 34 -15.67 15.87 -6.70
CA LEU A 34 -16.98 15.26 -6.86
C LEU A 34 -18.00 15.94 -5.93
N ALA A 35 -19.29 15.64 -6.16
CA ALA A 35 -20.39 16.20 -5.38
C ALA A 35 -20.28 15.85 -3.87
N ASP A 36 -19.67 14.72 -3.53
CA ASP A 36 -19.42 14.28 -2.15
C ASP A 36 -18.43 15.19 -1.40
N ARG A 37 -17.65 16.02 -2.11
CA ARG A 37 -16.55 16.86 -1.60
C ARG A 37 -15.42 16.10 -0.90
N LEU A 38 -15.47 14.77 -0.89
CA LEU A 38 -14.47 13.89 -0.31
C LEU A 38 -13.56 13.31 -1.39
N THR A 39 -14.11 13.10 -2.59
CA THR A 39 -13.38 12.55 -3.72
C THR A 39 -12.91 13.67 -4.66
N ALA A 40 -11.65 13.61 -5.10
CA ALA A 40 -11.11 14.54 -6.08
C ALA A 40 -10.15 13.86 -7.06
N ASN A 41 -10.21 14.27 -8.33
CA ASN A 41 -9.30 13.86 -9.39
C ASN A 41 -8.46 15.07 -9.81
N VAL A 42 -7.14 14.91 -9.84
CA VAL A 42 -6.20 15.93 -10.29
C VAL A 42 -5.41 15.38 -11.47
N THR A 43 -5.48 16.06 -12.61
CA THR A 43 -4.65 15.77 -13.80
C THR A 43 -3.60 16.87 -13.92
N PHE A 44 -2.34 16.51 -13.75
CA PHE A 44 -1.22 17.44 -13.85
C PHE A 44 -0.87 17.75 -15.31
N PHE A 45 -0.11 18.83 -15.52
CA PHE A 45 0.32 19.27 -16.85
C PHE A 45 1.19 18.24 -17.59
N ASN A 46 1.92 17.42 -16.84
CA ASN A 46 2.73 16.31 -17.35
C ASN A 46 1.89 15.02 -17.61
N ARG A 47 0.56 15.11 -17.49
CA ARG A 47 -0.41 14.00 -17.62
C ARG A 47 -0.43 13.01 -16.46
N ASP A 48 0.33 13.23 -15.40
CA ASP A 48 0.19 12.45 -14.17
C ASP A 48 -1.20 12.68 -13.55
N ILE A 49 -1.69 11.68 -12.84
CA ILE A 49 -3.02 11.70 -12.22
C ILE A 49 -2.89 11.45 -10.72
N LYS A 50 -3.56 12.26 -9.91
CA LYS A 50 -3.74 12.05 -8.47
C LYS A 50 -5.22 11.94 -8.13
N HIS A 51 -5.60 10.81 -7.57
CA HIS A 51 -6.92 10.59 -6.99
C HIS A 51 -6.86 10.76 -5.48
N VAL A 52 -7.81 11.51 -4.94
CA VAL A 52 -8.14 11.55 -3.51
C VAL A 52 -9.46 10.84 -3.36
N MET A 53 -9.51 9.79 -2.56
CA MET A 53 -10.68 8.95 -2.36
C MET A 53 -11.45 9.38 -1.12
N ALA A 54 -12.75 9.05 -1.06
CA ALA A 54 -13.58 9.36 0.09
C ALA A 54 -13.13 8.70 1.41
N ASP A 55 -12.44 7.56 1.31
CA ASP A 55 -11.80 6.86 2.45
C ASP A 55 -10.41 7.41 2.79
N GLN A 56 -10.09 8.62 2.32
CA GLN A 56 -8.85 9.36 2.56
C GLN A 56 -7.60 8.74 1.93
N ARG A 57 -7.72 7.67 1.14
CA ARG A 57 -6.61 7.17 0.33
C ARG A 57 -6.25 8.16 -0.78
N VAL A 58 -4.96 8.28 -1.06
CA VAL A 58 -4.44 9.06 -2.18
C VAL A 58 -3.72 8.13 -3.14
N ILE A 59 -4.13 8.11 -4.41
CA ILE A 59 -3.51 7.27 -5.44
C ILE A 59 -2.87 8.17 -6.51
N TYR A 60 -1.58 8.00 -6.74
CA TYR A 60 -0.81 8.72 -7.75
C TYR A 60 -0.43 7.77 -8.88
N TYR A 61 -0.77 8.15 -10.11
CA TYR A 61 -0.40 7.46 -11.34
C TYR A 61 0.53 8.38 -12.14
N ALA A 62 1.74 7.91 -12.41
CA ALA A 62 2.69 8.58 -13.29
C ALA A 62 2.98 7.72 -14.53
N ASP A 63 3.63 8.31 -15.52
CA ASP A 63 4.04 7.65 -16.76
C ASP A 63 4.87 6.36 -16.54
N ALA A 64 5.55 6.26 -15.40
CA ALA A 64 6.31 5.08 -14.98
C ALA A 64 5.47 3.80 -14.75
N GLN A 65 4.14 3.87 -14.89
CA GLN A 65 3.22 2.75 -14.69
C GLN A 65 3.31 2.11 -13.29
N THR A 66 3.74 2.89 -12.31
CA THR A 66 3.83 2.47 -10.90
C THR A 66 2.81 3.24 -10.08
N PRO A 67 1.60 2.70 -9.84
CA PRO A 67 0.65 3.31 -8.91
C PRO A 67 1.28 3.43 -7.52
N HIS A 68 1.21 4.62 -6.94
CA HIS A 68 1.64 4.91 -5.57
C HIS A 68 0.42 5.30 -4.75
N THR A 69 0.10 4.48 -3.75
CA THR A 69 -1.04 4.70 -2.85
C THR A 69 -0.55 5.10 -1.47
N THR A 70 -1.01 6.22 -0.94
CA THR A 70 -0.82 6.61 0.46
C THR A 70 -2.13 6.39 1.22
N TYR A 71 -2.04 5.67 2.33
CA TYR A 71 -3.15 5.38 3.23
C TYR A 71 -3.21 6.40 4.38
N PRO A 72 -4.35 6.53 5.08
CA PRO A 72 -4.51 7.50 6.17
C PRO A 72 -3.59 7.26 7.37
N ASP A 73 -3.16 6.02 7.57
CA ASP A 73 -2.18 5.61 8.57
C ASP A 73 -0.72 5.89 8.13
N SER A 74 -0.54 6.66 7.06
CA SER A 74 0.75 6.99 6.46
C SER A 74 1.52 5.78 5.90
N ILE A 75 0.85 4.64 5.72
CA ILE A 75 1.41 3.54 4.95
C ILE A 75 1.41 3.92 3.46
N GLU A 76 2.52 3.67 2.78
CA GLU A 76 2.63 3.88 1.34
C GLU A 76 2.78 2.53 0.62
N VAL A 77 2.13 2.37 -0.52
CA VAL A 77 2.19 1.15 -1.34
C VAL A 77 2.53 1.52 -2.78
N LEU A 78 3.63 0.99 -3.29
CA LEU A 78 4.04 1.10 -4.69
C LEU A 78 3.81 -0.25 -5.39
N GLN A 79 3.13 -0.22 -6.54
CA GLN A 79 2.88 -1.41 -7.36
C GLN A 79 3.64 -1.29 -8.67
N PHE A 80 4.64 -2.15 -8.90
CA PHE A 80 5.48 -2.08 -10.08
C PHE A 80 4.90 -2.94 -11.21
N PRO A 81 5.19 -2.61 -12.49
CA PRO A 81 4.71 -3.37 -13.65
C PRO A 81 5.10 -4.85 -13.68
N ASN A 82 6.18 -5.22 -12.98
CA ASN A 82 6.64 -6.61 -12.87
C ASN A 82 5.85 -7.43 -11.83
N ASN A 83 4.77 -6.90 -11.25
CA ASN A 83 4.01 -7.46 -10.13
C ASN A 83 4.75 -7.44 -8.77
N GLN A 84 5.88 -6.73 -8.68
CA GLN A 84 6.46 -6.42 -7.38
C GLN A 84 5.59 -5.38 -6.66
N THR A 85 5.40 -5.55 -5.37
CA THR A 85 4.73 -4.55 -4.52
C THR A 85 5.67 -4.17 -3.39
N GLU A 86 5.82 -2.87 -3.13
CA GLU A 86 6.54 -2.37 -1.97
C GLU A 86 5.60 -1.64 -1.04
N LYS A 87 5.62 -2.01 0.23
CA LYS A 87 4.88 -1.35 1.30
C LYS A 87 5.86 -0.66 2.24
N HIS A 88 5.76 0.66 2.36
CA HIS A 88 6.61 1.46 3.24
C HIS A 88 5.77 1.86 4.46
N PHE A 89 6.33 1.61 5.64
CA PHE A 89 5.68 1.85 6.92
C PHE A 89 6.19 3.16 7.56
N PRO A 90 5.38 3.81 8.41
CA PRO A 90 5.77 5.07 9.07
C PRO A 90 6.97 4.93 10.01
N ASP A 91 7.24 3.73 10.52
CA ASP A 91 8.40 3.40 11.35
C ASP A 91 9.71 3.25 10.54
N GLY A 92 9.64 3.39 9.22
CA GLY A 92 10.74 3.25 8.27
C GLY A 92 10.98 1.83 7.78
N ARG A 93 10.23 0.83 8.27
CA ARG A 93 10.25 -0.52 7.72
C ARG A 93 9.74 -0.50 6.27
N LYS A 94 10.29 -1.36 5.42
CA LYS A 94 9.78 -1.64 4.09
C LYS A 94 9.55 -3.13 3.93
N GLU A 95 8.44 -3.49 3.30
CA GLU A 95 8.10 -4.86 2.94
C GLU A 95 8.02 -4.95 1.42
N ILE A 96 8.87 -5.77 0.82
CA ILE A 96 8.93 -5.99 -0.62
C ILE A 96 8.33 -7.36 -0.90
N THR A 97 7.22 -7.40 -1.62
CA THR A 97 6.64 -8.62 -2.18
C THR A 97 7.10 -8.77 -3.62
N TYR A 98 7.89 -9.80 -3.90
CA TYR A 98 8.34 -10.13 -5.24
C TYR A 98 7.26 -10.86 -6.04
N PRO A 99 7.41 -10.97 -7.38
CA PRO A 99 6.41 -11.62 -8.23
C PRO A 99 6.18 -13.10 -7.89
N ASP A 100 7.19 -13.77 -7.34
CA ASP A 100 7.13 -15.16 -6.85
C ASP A 100 6.48 -15.29 -5.46
N GLN A 101 5.94 -14.19 -4.93
CA GLN A 101 5.36 -14.03 -3.59
C GLN A 101 6.35 -14.20 -2.43
N THR A 102 7.65 -14.16 -2.71
CA THR A 102 8.66 -14.01 -1.66
C THR A 102 8.53 -12.60 -1.07
N VAL A 103 8.51 -12.52 0.26
CA VAL A 103 8.42 -11.28 1.02
C VAL A 103 9.74 -11.04 1.75
N LYS A 104 10.32 -9.87 1.50
CA LYS A 104 11.54 -9.38 2.14
C LYS A 104 11.22 -8.16 2.98
N ASN A 105 11.65 -8.17 4.24
CA ASN A 105 11.53 -7.02 5.13
C ASN A 105 12.88 -6.30 5.25
N LEU A 106 12.86 -4.98 5.07
CA LEU A 106 13.98 -4.09 5.29
C LEU A 106 13.65 -3.20 6.49
N TYR A 107 14.54 -3.17 7.48
CA TYR A 107 14.37 -2.36 8.67
C TYR A 107 15.25 -1.09 8.61
N PRO A 108 14.91 -0.03 9.36
CA PRO A 108 15.67 1.22 9.35
C PRO A 108 17.13 1.09 9.76
N ASP A 109 17.45 0.07 10.57
CA ASP A 109 18.81 -0.25 11.01
C ASP A 109 19.64 -0.97 9.93
N GLY A 110 19.06 -1.22 8.75
CA GLY A 110 19.68 -1.93 7.64
C GLY A 110 19.58 -3.45 7.76
N THR A 111 18.93 -3.97 8.80
CA THR A 111 18.64 -5.41 8.93
C THR A 111 17.67 -5.83 7.83
N GLU A 112 17.97 -6.97 7.19
CA GLU A 112 17.11 -7.58 6.19
C GLU A 112 16.65 -8.95 6.68
N GLU A 113 15.34 -9.17 6.73
CA GLU A 113 14.77 -10.50 6.95
C GLU A 113 14.27 -11.03 5.60
N ASP A 114 15.02 -11.97 5.04
CA ASP A 114 14.69 -12.69 3.81
C ASP A 114 14.08 -14.05 4.15
N GLY A 115 13.00 -14.43 3.46
CA GLY A 115 12.58 -15.83 3.41
C GLY A 115 11.18 -16.14 3.92
N SER A 116 10.31 -15.14 4.12
CA SER A 116 8.88 -15.44 4.23
C SER A 116 8.26 -15.55 2.84
N LYS A 117 7.49 -16.60 2.57
CA LYS A 117 6.65 -16.73 1.37
C LYS A 117 5.21 -16.62 1.77
N GLU A 118 4.47 -15.77 1.09
CA GLU A 118 3.03 -15.61 1.31
C GLU A 118 2.25 -16.20 0.14
N ILE A 119 1.24 -17.02 0.40
CA ILE A 119 0.38 -17.60 -0.64
C ILE A 119 -1.04 -17.18 -0.31
N ARG A 120 -1.66 -16.37 -1.18
CA ARG A 120 -3.07 -15.96 -1.05
C ARG A 120 -3.93 -16.81 -1.97
N PHE A 121 -4.91 -17.49 -1.40
CA PHE A 121 -5.88 -18.28 -2.15
C PHE A 121 -7.10 -17.42 -2.52
N ASN A 122 -7.74 -17.76 -3.64
CA ASN A 122 -9.00 -17.12 -4.07
C ASN A 122 -10.15 -17.31 -3.06
N THR A 123 -10.03 -18.27 -2.15
CA THR A 123 -10.96 -18.51 -1.03
C THR A 123 -10.82 -17.48 0.09
N GLY A 124 -9.86 -16.54 0.01
CA GLY A 124 -9.53 -15.59 1.06
C GLY A 124 -8.60 -16.16 2.15
N GLN A 125 -8.22 -17.44 2.05
CA GLN A 125 -7.19 -18.03 2.90
C GLN A 125 -5.81 -17.49 2.54
N LYS A 126 -4.91 -17.44 3.52
CA LYS A 126 -3.52 -16.99 3.37
C LYS A 126 -2.57 -17.95 4.09
N ASP A 127 -1.57 -18.46 3.38
CA ASP A 127 -0.45 -19.19 3.98
C ASP A 127 0.79 -18.31 4.06
N VAL A 128 1.50 -18.36 5.19
CA VAL A 128 2.78 -17.71 5.43
C VAL A 128 3.80 -18.79 5.78
N HIS A 129 4.84 -18.93 4.98
CA HIS A 129 5.94 -19.85 5.23
C HIS A 129 7.19 -19.06 5.59
N THR A 130 7.72 -19.23 6.80
CA THR A 130 9.00 -18.68 7.23
C THR A 130 10.01 -19.80 7.42
N ALA A 131 11.23 -19.46 7.81
CA ALA A 131 12.23 -20.45 8.24
C ALA A 131 11.77 -21.24 9.49
N ASP A 132 11.02 -20.58 10.37
CA ASP A 132 10.69 -21.11 11.70
C ASP A 132 9.29 -21.73 11.78
N TYR A 133 8.35 -21.28 10.95
CA TYR A 133 6.97 -21.73 11.03
C TYR A 133 6.23 -21.64 9.69
N LYS A 134 5.11 -22.36 9.63
CA LYS A 134 4.07 -22.19 8.62
C LYS A 134 2.78 -21.77 9.30
N ARG A 135 2.14 -20.71 8.82
CA ARG A 135 0.87 -20.22 9.35
C ARG A 135 -0.19 -20.15 8.26
N ARG A 136 -1.38 -20.67 8.54
CA ARG A 136 -2.59 -20.49 7.74
C ARG A 136 -3.54 -19.54 8.44
N GLU A 137 -4.01 -18.53 7.72
CA GLU A 137 -5.02 -17.56 8.15
C GLU A 137 -6.29 -17.79 7.32
N TYR A 138 -7.43 -17.89 8.00
CA TYR A 138 -8.73 -18.14 7.39
C TYR A 138 -9.56 -16.84 7.34
N PRO A 139 -10.50 -16.69 6.39
CA PRO A 139 -11.35 -15.49 6.27
C PRO A 139 -12.22 -15.20 7.50
N ASP A 140 -12.53 -16.23 8.28
CA ASP A 140 -13.30 -16.15 9.53
C ASP A 140 -12.47 -15.67 10.73
N GLY A 141 -11.19 -15.34 10.53
CA GLY A 141 -10.26 -14.89 11.56
C GLY A 141 -9.53 -16.01 12.30
N ARG A 142 -9.85 -17.29 12.04
CA ARG A 142 -9.09 -18.43 12.58
C ARG A 142 -7.66 -18.41 12.04
N GLN A 143 -6.71 -18.78 12.89
CA GLN A 143 -5.31 -18.95 12.50
C GLN A 143 -4.75 -20.28 13.00
N GLU A 144 -3.97 -20.96 12.17
CA GLU A 144 -3.24 -22.19 12.50
C GLU A 144 -1.75 -21.97 12.25
N THR A 145 -0.91 -22.07 13.28
CA THR A 145 0.55 -21.90 13.16
C THR A 145 1.25 -23.18 13.56
N CYS A 146 2.02 -23.76 12.64
CA CYS A 146 2.89 -24.90 12.87
C CYS A 146 4.34 -24.45 12.94
N TYR A 147 4.94 -24.54 14.12
CA TYR A 147 6.36 -24.24 14.34
C TYR A 147 7.21 -25.47 14.05
N THR A 148 8.29 -25.27 13.30
CA THR A 148 9.36 -26.26 13.13
C THR A 148 10.48 -25.94 14.10
N THR A 149 10.65 -26.80 15.11
CA THR A 149 11.72 -26.64 16.09
C THR A 149 12.60 -27.89 16.11
N GLY A 150 13.91 -27.69 16.21
CA GLY A 150 14.90 -28.76 16.35
C GLY A 150 16.01 -28.70 15.29
N PRO A 151 17.24 -29.16 15.64
CA PRO A 151 18.37 -29.20 14.72
C PRO A 151 18.09 -30.13 13.52
N THR A 152 18.79 -29.88 12.41
CA THR A 152 18.66 -30.61 11.15
C THR A 152 18.82 -32.12 11.40
N GLY A 153 17.70 -32.87 11.33
CA GLY A 153 17.65 -34.32 11.61
C GLY A 153 16.62 -34.74 12.67
N HIS A 154 16.22 -33.84 13.58
CA HIS A 154 15.21 -34.09 14.62
C HIS A 154 14.19 -32.94 14.69
N ARG A 155 13.53 -32.66 13.56
CA ARG A 155 12.49 -31.62 13.51
C ARG A 155 11.21 -32.12 14.16
N THR A 156 10.71 -31.39 15.14
CA THR A 156 9.37 -31.57 15.72
C THR A 156 8.46 -30.46 15.21
N GLU A 157 7.25 -30.83 14.79
CA GLU A 157 6.22 -29.89 14.37
C GLU A 157 5.22 -29.72 15.52
N SER A 158 5.03 -28.48 15.97
CA SER A 158 4.02 -28.13 16.97
C SER A 158 3.04 -27.14 16.35
N CYS A 159 1.78 -27.56 16.20
CA CYS A 159 0.73 -26.72 15.62
C CYS A 159 -0.20 -26.17 16.70
N VAL A 160 -0.45 -24.87 16.66
CA VAL A 160 -1.35 -24.15 17.57
C VAL A 160 -2.43 -23.45 16.76
N SER A 161 -3.69 -23.54 17.21
CA SER A 161 -4.82 -22.81 16.64
C SER A 161 -5.20 -21.64 17.53
N ARG A 162 -5.47 -20.47 16.95
CA ARG A 162 -6.07 -19.30 17.62
C ARG A 162 -7.36 -18.90 16.91
N VAL A 163 -8.33 -18.44 17.69
CA VAL A 163 -9.57 -17.83 17.24
C VAL A 163 -9.66 -16.46 17.92
N PHE A 164 -9.87 -15.40 17.13
CA PHE A 164 -9.98 -14.02 17.61
C PHE A 164 -11.44 -13.61 17.78
#